data_AF-A0A821RTP1-F1
#
_entry.id   AF-A0A821RTP1-F1
#
_cell.length_a   1.000
_cell.length_b   1.000
_cell.length_c   1.000
_cell.angle_alpha   90.00
_cell.angle_beta   90.00
_cell.angle_gamma   90.00
#
_symmetry.space_group_name_H-M   'P 1'
#
loop_
_entity.id
_entity.type
_entity.pdbx_description
1 polymer ?
#
loop_
_entity_poly.entity_id
_entity_poly.type
_entity_poly.pdbx_seq_one_letter_code
_entity_poly.pdbx_strand_id
1 'polypeptide(L)'
;AHWCPPCRNFTPKLAEIYKKVQSELQDKLDVVFISCDEDQNSFDDYFKDMPWKALPFSDRARSKSLGEKFEVGGIPCLVVLTPACDVLTVDGVEEVQSASDEAVRLWSQGKRLFWTRPPNEGEHVWNGVSCSLCHMYPIAGVRYGCPHRDCEINLCNDCICKYTHQHSIVEYLIPGKQYSFEQIFASVPHLLGPTHDERIETKTLWENTPKTIGIYFSADRCPPDRDMTSTLAQYYLEAHASEHPFQLVFVSRDNNEESFNKYRAQMAWPVFPFNTEAALVEYFQYPPMPSLMIIKADGTIMTRRGRNYVLSKGVEALKAWAQGEKLPPLPATEFEWSGVYCDGCEMSPLIGQRYYCSTCGNYDLCSACEKKGHDHPLELIPQPADD
;
A
#
# COMPACT_ATOMS: atom_id res chain seq x y z
N ALA A 1 21.64 -4.60 -15.04
CA ALA A 1 21.72 -3.98 -16.36
C ALA A 1 21.78 -2.47 -16.21
N HIS A 2 22.52 -1.79 -17.08
CA HIS A 2 22.71 -0.34 -17.09
C HIS A 2 21.40 0.45 -17.25
N TRP A 3 20.50 -0.02 -18.12
CA TRP A 3 19.24 0.67 -18.45
C TRP A 3 18.22 0.66 -17.29
N CYS A 4 18.35 -0.24 -16.31
CA CYS A 4 17.39 -0.45 -15.24
C CYS A 4 17.65 0.47 -14.02
N PRO A 5 16.72 1.37 -13.63
CA PRO A 5 16.94 2.28 -12.49
C PRO A 5 17.18 1.57 -11.14
N PRO A 6 16.39 0.53 -10.75
CA PRO A 6 16.68 -0.26 -9.56
C PRO A 6 18.10 -0.85 -9.53
N CYS A 7 18.61 -1.34 -10.66
CA CYS A 7 19.98 -1.83 -10.76
C CYS A 7 21.00 -0.71 -10.50
N ARG A 8 20.84 0.44 -11.15
CA ARG A 8 21.74 1.59 -10.97
C ARG A 8 21.77 2.12 -9.54
N ASN A 9 20.70 1.94 -8.79
CA ASN A 9 20.67 2.28 -7.37
C ASN A 9 21.36 1.21 -6.49
N PHE A 10 21.17 -0.07 -6.81
CA PHE A 10 21.66 -1.18 -5.99
C PHE A 10 23.14 -1.49 -6.20
N THR A 11 23.60 -1.57 -7.46
CA THR A 11 24.95 -2.04 -7.79
C THR A 11 26.06 -1.19 -7.16
N PRO A 12 26.01 0.16 -7.17
CA PRO A 12 27.01 0.98 -6.49
C PRO A 12 27.05 0.72 -4.98
N LYS A 13 25.88 0.59 -4.33
CA LYS A 13 25.78 0.26 -2.89
C LYS A 13 26.45 -1.07 -2.59
N LEU A 14 26.19 -2.11 -3.39
CA LEU A 14 26.83 -3.42 -3.21
C LEU A 14 28.36 -3.33 -3.42
N ALA A 15 28.81 -2.57 -4.42
CA ALA A 15 30.24 -2.38 -4.69
C ALA A 15 30.97 -1.66 -3.55
N GLU A 16 30.35 -0.64 -2.97
CA GLU A 16 30.89 0.05 -1.78
C GLU A 16 30.98 -0.89 -0.58
N ILE A 17 29.93 -1.67 -0.30
CA ILE A 17 29.94 -2.64 0.79
C ILE A 17 31.02 -3.70 0.56
N TYR A 18 31.10 -4.26 -0.64
CA TYR A 18 32.10 -5.27 -1.00
C TYR A 18 33.52 -4.75 -0.79
N LYS A 19 33.82 -3.53 -1.26
CA LYS A 19 35.11 -2.86 -1.04
C LYS A 19 35.39 -2.62 0.45
N LYS A 20 34.38 -2.20 1.22
CA LYS A 20 34.49 -1.92 2.68
C LYS A 20 34.88 -3.17 3.47
N VAL A 21 34.29 -4.32 3.18
CA VAL A 21 34.54 -5.57 3.94
C VAL A 21 35.57 -6.49 3.30
N GLN A 22 36.18 -6.11 2.17
CA GLN A 22 37.04 -6.99 1.38
C GLN A 22 38.19 -7.62 2.19
N SER A 23 38.83 -6.86 3.09
CA SER A 23 39.89 -7.36 3.96
C SER A 23 39.42 -8.42 4.97
N GLU A 24 38.13 -8.38 5.35
CA GLU A 24 37.50 -9.35 6.24
C GLU A 24 37.09 -10.63 5.48
N LEU A 25 36.67 -10.48 4.22
CA LEU A 25 36.19 -11.57 3.38
C LEU A 25 37.31 -12.52 2.95
N GLN A 26 38.52 -12.00 2.69
CA GLN A 26 39.63 -12.79 2.10
C GLN A 26 39.13 -13.57 0.86
N ASP A 27 39.34 -14.89 0.81
CA ASP A 27 38.92 -15.76 -0.30
C ASP A 27 37.55 -16.43 -0.07
N LYS A 28 36.77 -15.95 0.92
CA LYS A 28 35.52 -16.62 1.35
C LYS A 28 34.28 -16.23 0.54
N LEU A 29 34.32 -15.10 -0.17
CA LEU A 29 33.18 -14.61 -0.95
C LEU A 29 33.67 -13.87 -2.20
N ASP A 30 33.14 -14.24 -3.36
CA ASP A 30 33.36 -13.55 -4.64
C ASP A 30 32.01 -13.29 -5.30
N VAL A 31 31.95 -12.27 -6.15
CA VAL A 31 30.74 -11.87 -6.88
C VAL A 31 30.96 -12.08 -8.36
N VAL A 32 29.95 -12.60 -9.07
CA VAL A 32 29.97 -12.72 -10.52
C VAL A 32 28.78 -11.94 -11.09
N PHE A 33 29.08 -10.86 -11.80
CA PHE A 33 28.08 -10.06 -12.50
C PHE A 33 27.59 -10.78 -13.76
N ILE A 34 26.27 -10.90 -13.88
CA ILE A 34 25.60 -11.42 -15.08
C ILE A 34 24.76 -10.28 -15.62
N SER A 35 25.07 -9.83 -16.84
CA SER A 35 24.41 -8.67 -17.43
C SER A 35 23.13 -9.05 -18.16
N CYS A 36 22.13 -8.18 -18.02
CA CYS A 36 20.91 -8.17 -18.84
C CYS A 36 20.89 -6.97 -19.80
N ASP A 37 22.06 -6.41 -20.12
CA ASP A 37 22.19 -5.35 -21.12
C ASP A 37 21.96 -5.92 -22.53
N GLU A 38 21.60 -5.04 -23.46
CA GLU A 38 21.26 -5.43 -24.83
C GLU A 38 22.48 -5.51 -25.73
N ASP A 39 23.54 -4.76 -25.41
CA ASP A 39 24.76 -4.64 -26.19
C ASP A 39 26.04 -4.61 -25.33
N GLN A 40 27.18 -4.85 -25.99
CA GLN A 40 28.50 -4.92 -25.38
C GLN A 40 28.95 -3.58 -24.77
N ASN A 41 28.62 -2.45 -25.41
CA ASN A 41 29.06 -1.14 -24.92
C ASN A 41 28.35 -0.79 -23.61
N SER A 42 27.03 -1.01 -23.56
CA SER A 42 26.23 -0.85 -22.33
C SER A 42 26.74 -1.72 -21.18
N PHE A 43 27.16 -2.96 -21.49
CA PHE A 43 27.80 -3.85 -20.52
C PHE A 43 29.13 -3.27 -20.01
N ASP A 44 30.04 -2.90 -20.92
CA ASP A 44 31.38 -2.40 -20.57
C ASP A 44 31.29 -1.11 -19.75
N ASP A 45 30.41 -0.19 -20.15
CA ASP A 45 30.19 1.08 -19.46
C ASP A 45 29.67 0.90 -18.03
N TYR A 46 28.79 -0.07 -17.80
CA TYR A 46 28.24 -0.33 -16.47
C TYR A 46 29.17 -1.14 -15.58
N PHE A 47 29.93 -2.07 -16.18
CA PHE A 47 30.81 -2.98 -15.46
C PHE A 47 32.12 -2.33 -15.00
N LYS A 48 32.61 -1.29 -15.69
CA LYS A 48 33.95 -0.70 -15.47
C LYS A 48 34.29 -0.32 -14.02
N ASP A 49 33.30 0.04 -13.20
CA ASP A 49 33.49 0.50 -11.81
C ASP A 49 33.25 -0.61 -10.76
N MET A 50 32.87 -1.81 -11.20
CA MET A 50 32.54 -2.95 -10.33
C MET A 50 33.80 -3.71 -9.87
N PRO A 51 33.95 -4.02 -8.57
CA PRO A 51 35.18 -4.62 -8.02
C PRO A 51 35.28 -6.15 -8.18
N TRP A 52 34.44 -6.76 -9.01
CA TRP A 52 34.25 -8.21 -9.09
C TRP A 52 34.23 -8.71 -10.53
N LYS A 53 34.13 -10.03 -10.73
CA LYS A 53 34.18 -10.66 -12.07
C LYS A 53 32.83 -10.56 -12.77
N ALA A 54 32.82 -10.76 -14.09
CA ALA A 54 31.60 -10.87 -14.86
C ALA A 54 31.61 -12.12 -15.75
N LEU A 55 30.42 -12.65 -16.03
CA LEU A 55 30.22 -13.54 -17.16
C LEU A 55 30.46 -12.74 -18.45
N PRO A 56 31.27 -13.23 -19.41
CA PRO A 56 31.47 -12.54 -20.68
C PRO A 56 30.13 -12.27 -21.36
N PHE A 57 29.91 -11.04 -21.81
CA PHE A 57 28.66 -10.63 -22.43
C PHE A 57 28.29 -11.49 -23.66
N SER A 58 29.29 -12.01 -24.37
CA SER A 58 29.09 -12.93 -25.50
C SER A 58 28.45 -14.27 -25.12
N ASP A 59 28.57 -14.73 -23.87
CA ASP A 59 28.01 -16.02 -23.41
C ASP A 59 26.54 -15.89 -23.00
N ARG A 60 25.71 -15.48 -23.97
CA ARG A 60 24.26 -15.27 -23.78
C ARG A 60 23.53 -16.57 -23.43
N ALA A 61 23.99 -17.70 -23.95
CA ALA A 61 23.43 -19.02 -23.66
C ALA A 61 23.58 -19.38 -22.18
N ARG A 62 24.77 -19.18 -21.60
CA ARG A 62 24.98 -19.41 -20.16
C ARG A 62 24.22 -18.43 -19.30
N SER A 63 24.17 -17.15 -19.69
CA SER A 63 23.36 -16.14 -18.98
C SER A 63 21.89 -16.55 -18.92
N LYS A 64 21.31 -17.01 -20.04
CA LYS A 64 19.92 -17.48 -20.10
C LYS A 64 19.70 -18.71 -19.22
N SER A 65 20.59 -19.71 -19.32
CA SER A 65 20.50 -20.94 -18.52
C SER A 65 20.58 -20.67 -17.01
N LEU A 66 21.42 -19.73 -16.58
CA LEU A 66 21.49 -19.33 -15.17
C LEU A 66 20.22 -18.59 -14.71
N GLY A 67 19.67 -17.71 -15.56
CA GLY A 67 18.40 -17.03 -15.28
C GLY A 67 17.24 -18.02 -15.10
N GLU A 68 17.15 -19.04 -15.95
CA GLU A 68 16.16 -20.12 -15.82
C GLU A 68 16.41 -20.97 -14.57
N LYS A 69 17.66 -21.39 -14.31
CA LYS A 69 18.02 -22.24 -13.17
C LYS A 69 17.65 -21.60 -11.82
N PHE A 70 17.82 -20.29 -11.70
CA PHE A 70 17.55 -19.55 -10.47
C PHE A 70 16.22 -18.79 -10.51
N GLU A 71 15.37 -19.08 -11.50
CA GLU A 71 14.02 -18.52 -11.61
C GLU A 71 13.98 -16.98 -11.52
N VAL A 72 14.91 -16.32 -12.22
CA VAL A 72 15.07 -14.87 -12.16
C VAL A 72 13.85 -14.18 -12.79
N GLY A 73 12.95 -13.67 -11.94
CA GLY A 73 11.74 -12.96 -12.36
C GLY A 73 11.89 -11.45 -12.55
N GLY A 74 13.01 -10.86 -12.12
CA GLY A 74 13.25 -9.42 -12.18
C GLY A 74 14.70 -9.04 -11.90
N ILE A 75 15.04 -7.77 -12.13
CA ILE A 75 16.37 -7.21 -11.84
C ILE A 75 16.26 -5.94 -10.97
N PRO A 76 17.20 -5.70 -10.03
CA PRO A 76 18.36 -6.54 -9.71
C PRO A 76 17.96 -7.86 -9.04
N CYS A 77 18.75 -8.91 -9.28
CA CYS A 77 18.64 -10.22 -8.62
C CYS A 77 20.04 -10.58 -8.10
N LEU A 78 20.12 -11.07 -6.86
CA LEU A 78 21.38 -11.48 -6.22
C LEU A 78 21.15 -12.82 -5.51
N VAL A 79 21.67 -13.88 -6.11
CA VAL A 79 21.63 -15.23 -5.55
C VAL A 79 22.98 -15.54 -4.91
N VAL A 80 22.97 -15.99 -3.67
CA VAL A 80 24.17 -16.38 -2.93
C VAL A 80 24.23 -17.90 -2.88
N LEU A 81 25.39 -18.46 -3.23
CA LEU A 81 25.62 -19.89 -3.28
C LEU A 81 26.67 -20.31 -2.25
N THR A 82 26.55 -21.53 -1.72
CA THR A 82 27.61 -22.17 -0.96
C THR A 82 28.73 -22.67 -1.91
N PRO A 83 29.92 -23.04 -1.40
CA PRO A 83 30.95 -23.70 -2.22
C PRO A 83 30.49 -24.99 -2.90
N ALA A 84 29.46 -25.66 -2.37
CA ALA A 84 28.85 -26.84 -2.96
C ALA A 84 27.85 -26.52 -4.10
N CYS A 85 27.69 -25.23 -4.43
CA CYS A 85 26.69 -24.71 -5.39
C CYS A 85 25.23 -24.88 -4.93
N ASP A 86 25.01 -25.09 -3.64
CA ASP A 86 23.67 -25.03 -3.05
C ASP A 86 23.26 -23.56 -2.88
N VAL A 87 21.97 -23.28 -3.04
CA VAL A 87 21.44 -21.92 -2.84
C VAL A 87 21.41 -21.61 -1.35
N LEU A 88 22.20 -20.62 -0.94
CA LEU A 88 22.19 -20.10 0.43
C LEU A 88 21.02 -19.12 0.62
N THR A 89 20.86 -18.17 -0.28
CA THR A 89 19.72 -17.23 -0.30
C THR A 89 19.46 -16.71 -1.72
N VAL A 90 18.19 -16.50 -2.06
CA VAL A 90 17.76 -15.78 -3.28
C VAL A 90 17.39 -14.32 -2.99
N ASP A 91 17.31 -13.96 -1.71
CA ASP A 91 16.89 -12.64 -1.21
C ASP A 91 18.12 -11.72 -1.00
N GLY A 92 19.19 -11.92 -1.76
CA GLY A 92 20.47 -11.25 -1.52
C GLY A 92 20.39 -9.73 -1.65
N VAL A 93 19.49 -9.23 -2.51
CA VAL A 93 19.24 -7.79 -2.67
C VAL A 93 18.62 -7.22 -1.38
N GLU A 94 17.58 -7.88 -0.89
CA GLU A 94 16.82 -7.51 0.29
C GLU A 94 17.66 -7.61 1.57
N GLU A 95 18.50 -8.65 1.70
CA GLU A 95 19.43 -8.81 2.82
C GLU A 95 20.46 -7.65 2.87
N VAL A 96 21.03 -7.25 1.72
CA VAL A 96 21.94 -6.10 1.63
C VAL A 96 21.23 -4.77 1.90
N GLN A 97 19.98 -4.64 1.45
CA GLN A 97 19.17 -3.47 1.78
C GLN A 97 18.88 -3.36 3.27
N SER A 98 18.65 -4.50 3.94
CA SER A 98 18.24 -4.57 5.34
C SER A 98 19.41 -4.49 6.33
N ALA A 99 20.55 -5.11 6.03
CA ALA A 99 21.66 -5.23 6.98
C ALA A 99 23.02 -4.77 6.43
N SER A 100 23.08 -4.24 5.20
CA SER A 100 24.29 -3.67 4.60
C SER A 100 25.49 -4.64 4.67
N ASP A 101 26.58 -4.26 5.35
CA ASP A 101 27.78 -5.07 5.48
C ASP A 101 27.58 -6.34 6.31
N GLU A 102 26.61 -6.38 7.22
CA GLU A 102 26.35 -7.58 8.02
C GLU A 102 25.82 -8.75 7.18
N ALA A 103 24.98 -8.47 6.17
CA ALA A 103 24.53 -9.51 5.23
C ALA A 103 25.71 -10.18 4.53
N VAL A 104 26.63 -9.36 4.00
CA VAL A 104 27.83 -9.84 3.30
C VAL A 104 28.75 -10.63 4.22
N ARG A 105 28.90 -10.21 5.49
CA ARG A 105 29.65 -10.97 6.51
C ARG A 105 29.00 -12.31 6.81
N LEU A 106 27.68 -12.38 6.93
CA LEU A 106 26.97 -13.65 7.15
C LEU A 106 27.19 -14.62 6.00
N TRP A 107 27.10 -14.14 4.74
CA TRP A 107 27.34 -14.97 3.56
C TRP A 107 28.74 -15.58 3.55
N SER A 108 29.76 -14.79 3.94
CA SER A 108 31.14 -15.27 4.07
C SER A 108 31.33 -16.39 5.10
N GLN A 109 30.35 -16.56 6.01
CA GLN A 109 30.31 -17.62 7.02
C GLN A 109 29.38 -18.77 6.63
N GLY A 110 28.81 -18.77 5.42
CA GLY A 110 27.80 -19.74 4.98
C GLY A 110 26.46 -19.56 5.70
N LYS A 111 26.17 -18.37 6.20
CA LYS A 111 24.90 -18.01 6.85
C LYS A 111 24.15 -17.01 5.99
N ARG A 112 22.83 -16.96 6.17
CA ARG A 112 21.94 -15.97 5.56
C ARG A 112 21.33 -15.10 6.65
N LEU A 113 21.01 -13.85 6.32
CA LEU A 113 20.30 -12.96 7.25
C LEU A 113 18.86 -13.43 7.43
N PHE A 114 18.16 -13.62 6.30
CA PHE A 114 16.77 -14.03 6.33
C PHE A 114 16.64 -15.53 6.50
N TRP A 115 15.70 -15.96 7.33
CA TRP A 115 15.39 -17.37 7.47
C TRP A 115 13.89 -17.59 7.36
N THR A 116 13.54 -18.75 6.81
CA THR A 116 12.18 -19.19 6.59
C THR A 116 11.87 -20.36 7.52
N ARG A 117 10.59 -20.51 7.87
CA ARG A 117 10.03 -21.77 8.37
C ARG A 117 8.80 -22.14 7.53
N PRO A 118 8.45 -23.43 7.41
CA PRO A 118 7.15 -23.80 6.88
C PRO A 118 6.03 -23.14 7.70
N PRO A 119 5.01 -22.53 7.05
CA PRO A 119 3.84 -22.07 7.76
C PRO A 119 3.07 -23.26 8.34
N ASN A 120 2.51 -23.09 9.53
CA ASN A 120 1.58 -24.06 10.10
C ASN A 120 0.25 -24.04 9.33
N GLU A 121 -0.56 -25.10 9.46
CA GLU A 121 -1.86 -25.17 8.82
C GLU A 121 -2.74 -23.98 9.22
N GLY A 122 -3.23 -23.24 8.22
CA GLY A 122 -4.07 -22.04 8.41
C GLY A 122 -3.32 -20.74 8.73
N GLU A 123 -1.99 -20.74 8.84
CA GLU A 123 -1.23 -19.50 9.00
C GLU A 123 -1.24 -18.66 7.73
N HIS A 124 -1.44 -17.35 7.89
CA HIS A 124 -1.24 -16.40 6.81
C HIS A 124 0.26 -16.14 6.58
N VAL A 125 0.67 -15.97 5.32
CA VAL A 125 2.05 -15.68 4.93
C VAL A 125 2.13 -14.25 4.41
N TRP A 126 2.86 -13.41 5.12
CA TRP A 126 3.06 -12.00 4.79
C TRP A 126 4.23 -11.83 3.82
N ASN A 127 3.98 -12.10 2.53
CA ASN A 127 4.97 -11.94 1.48
C ASN A 127 5.55 -10.51 1.44
N GLY A 128 6.86 -10.38 1.25
CA GLY A 128 7.52 -9.07 1.25
C GLY A 128 7.71 -8.45 2.64
N VAL A 129 7.29 -9.12 3.71
CA VAL A 129 7.41 -8.61 5.09
C VAL A 129 8.37 -9.49 5.90
N SER A 130 9.44 -8.88 6.41
CA SER A 130 10.40 -9.53 7.31
C SER A 130 10.21 -9.07 8.75
N CYS A 131 10.54 -9.93 9.71
CA CYS A 131 10.61 -9.53 11.11
C CYS A 131 11.86 -8.67 11.34
N SER A 132 11.67 -7.44 11.82
CA SER A 132 12.73 -6.47 12.12
C SER A 132 13.69 -6.93 13.23
N LEU A 133 13.34 -7.96 14.02
CA LEU A 133 14.19 -8.46 15.10
C LEU A 133 14.89 -9.78 14.74
N CYS A 134 14.14 -10.80 14.29
CA CYS A 134 14.73 -12.11 14.00
C CYS A 134 15.03 -12.33 12.53
N HIS A 135 14.65 -11.42 11.63
CA HIS A 135 14.82 -11.58 10.18
C HIS A 135 14.08 -12.81 9.61
N MET A 136 13.01 -13.28 10.27
CA MET A 136 12.11 -14.25 9.64
C MET A 136 11.42 -13.60 8.44
N TYR A 137 11.53 -14.22 7.27
CA TYR A 137 11.00 -13.70 6.01
C TYR A 137 10.51 -14.85 5.11
N PRO A 138 9.30 -14.80 4.54
CA PRO A 138 8.22 -13.91 4.96
C PRO A 138 7.75 -14.24 6.39
N ILE A 139 7.13 -13.28 7.08
CA ILE A 139 6.47 -13.58 8.36
C ILE A 139 5.34 -14.58 8.11
N ALA A 140 5.38 -15.74 8.76
CA ALA A 140 4.29 -16.71 8.80
C ALA A 140 3.54 -16.60 10.14
N GLY A 141 2.21 -16.49 10.08
CA GLY A 141 1.32 -16.35 11.22
C GLY A 141 0.95 -14.90 11.52
N VAL A 142 0.90 -14.55 12.81
CA VAL A 142 0.51 -13.20 13.26
C VAL A 142 1.65 -12.21 13.00
N ARG A 143 1.31 -11.09 12.35
CA ARG A 143 2.19 -9.94 12.14
C ARG A 143 1.80 -8.83 13.09
N TYR A 144 2.79 -8.32 13.81
CA TYR A 144 2.70 -7.09 14.56
C TYR A 144 3.47 -6.00 13.82
N GLY A 145 3.02 -4.76 13.89
CA GLY A 145 3.74 -3.65 13.29
C GLY A 145 3.36 -2.31 13.88
N CYS A 146 4.16 -1.30 13.57
CA CYS A 146 3.78 0.08 13.87
C CYS A 146 2.74 0.54 12.85
N PRO A 147 1.62 1.15 13.25
CA PRO A 147 0.64 1.69 12.30
C PRO A 147 1.05 3.09 11.78
N HIS A 148 2.17 3.65 12.24
CA HIS A 148 2.67 4.92 11.72
C HIS A 148 3.22 4.77 10.30
N ARG A 149 2.79 5.65 9.38
CA ARG A 149 3.16 5.57 7.95
C ARG A 149 4.67 5.65 7.72
N ASP A 150 5.36 6.42 8.55
CA ASP A 150 6.81 6.65 8.44
C ASP A 150 7.63 5.64 9.26
N CYS A 151 7.01 4.57 9.75
CA CYS A 151 7.65 3.57 10.60
C CYS A 151 7.51 2.15 10.04
N GLU A 152 8.60 1.62 9.49
CA GLU A 152 8.65 0.28 8.88
C GLU A 152 9.09 -0.81 9.87
N ILE A 153 8.43 -0.89 11.03
CA ILE A 153 8.68 -1.95 12.01
C ILE A 153 7.65 -3.06 11.86
N ASN A 154 8.15 -4.29 11.69
CA ASN A 154 7.36 -5.50 11.60
C ASN A 154 7.93 -6.57 12.54
N LEU A 155 7.08 -7.25 13.29
CA LEU A 155 7.50 -8.24 14.29
C LEU A 155 6.65 -9.49 14.16
N CYS A 156 7.30 -10.65 14.26
CA CYS A 156 6.58 -11.90 14.41
C CYS A 156 6.11 -12.10 15.85
N ASN A 157 5.20 -13.05 16.05
CA ASN A 157 4.65 -13.41 17.35
C ASN A 157 5.71 -13.71 18.43
N ASP A 158 6.85 -14.29 18.06
CA ASP A 158 7.91 -14.64 19.03
C ASP A 158 8.81 -13.46 19.41
N CYS A 159 8.71 -12.35 18.66
CA CYS A 159 9.57 -11.18 18.81
C CYS A 159 8.86 -9.99 19.44
N ILE A 160 7.52 -9.92 19.36
CA ILE A 160 6.75 -8.77 19.88
C ILE A 160 7.06 -8.44 21.34
N CYS A 161 7.15 -9.45 22.21
CA CYS A 161 7.43 -9.25 23.65
C CYS A 161 8.89 -8.86 23.96
N LYS A 162 9.78 -8.90 22.96
CA LYS A 162 11.22 -8.61 23.12
C LYS A 162 11.61 -7.25 22.57
N TYR A 163 10.67 -6.57 21.90
CA TYR A 163 10.94 -5.33 21.19
C TYR A 163 10.26 -4.16 21.91
N THR A 164 11.01 -3.09 22.15
CA THR A 164 10.46 -1.84 22.68
C THR A 164 10.51 -0.80 21.56
N HIS A 165 9.37 -0.16 21.32
CA HIS A 165 9.22 0.85 20.28
C HIS A 165 8.54 2.10 20.85
N GLN A 166 8.84 3.26 20.27
CA GLN A 166 8.30 4.54 20.74
C GLN A 166 6.79 4.64 20.51
N HIS A 167 6.31 4.15 19.37
CA HIS A 167 4.89 4.09 19.05
C HIS A 167 4.26 2.76 19.51
N SER A 168 2.94 2.76 19.63
CA SER A 168 2.20 1.51 19.84
C SER A 168 2.41 0.54 18.68
N ILE A 169 2.64 -0.72 19.03
CA ILE A 169 2.68 -1.83 18.08
C ILE A 169 1.34 -2.55 18.13
N VAL A 170 0.78 -2.84 16.97
CA VAL A 170 -0.57 -3.40 16.80
C VAL A 170 -0.51 -4.68 15.99
N GLU A 171 -1.48 -5.56 16.17
CA GLU A 171 -1.69 -6.70 15.28
C GLU A 171 -2.23 -6.20 13.93
N TYR A 172 -1.56 -6.56 12.84
CA TYR A 172 -2.03 -6.23 11.49
C TYR A 172 -3.14 -7.18 11.06
N LEU A 173 -4.22 -6.60 10.53
CA LEU A 173 -5.38 -7.35 10.05
C LEU A 173 -5.04 -8.03 8.71
N ILE A 174 -5.39 -9.31 8.58
CA ILE A 174 -5.14 -10.08 7.37
C ILE A 174 -6.10 -9.62 6.26
N PRO A 175 -5.60 -9.12 5.11
CA PRO A 175 -6.46 -8.74 4.00
C PRO A 175 -7.36 -9.91 3.55
N GLY A 176 -8.65 -9.65 3.39
CA GLY A 176 -9.65 -10.65 2.98
C GLY A 176 -10.20 -11.53 4.10
N LYS A 177 -9.61 -11.51 5.31
CA LYS A 177 -10.22 -12.12 6.50
C LYS A 177 -11.24 -11.15 7.08
N GLN A 178 -12.40 -11.67 7.50
CA GLN A 178 -13.44 -10.86 8.13
C GLN A 178 -13.12 -10.62 9.61
N TYR A 179 -13.25 -9.37 10.03
CA TYR A 179 -13.06 -8.90 11.40
C TYR A 179 -14.23 -8.01 11.79
N SER A 180 -14.72 -8.11 13.03
CA SER A 180 -15.73 -7.14 13.52
C SER A 180 -15.16 -5.73 13.49
N PHE A 181 -16.02 -4.72 13.44
CA PHE A 181 -15.59 -3.34 13.63
C PHE A 181 -14.73 -3.14 14.90
N GLU A 182 -15.04 -3.74 16.06
CA GLU A 182 -14.18 -3.59 17.25
C GLU A 182 -12.78 -4.16 17.00
N GLN A 183 -12.66 -5.30 16.31
CA GLN A 183 -11.36 -5.87 15.96
C GLN A 183 -10.61 -4.98 14.96
N ILE A 184 -11.33 -4.41 13.98
CA ILE A 184 -10.75 -3.50 13.00
C ILE A 184 -10.18 -2.26 13.70
N PHE A 185 -10.94 -1.62 14.58
CA PHE A 185 -10.51 -0.40 15.26
C PHE A 185 -9.61 -0.66 16.49
N ALA A 186 -9.57 -1.89 17.04
CA ALA A 186 -8.58 -2.27 18.06
C ALA A 186 -7.14 -2.24 17.54
N SER A 187 -6.94 -2.34 16.23
CA SER A 187 -5.63 -2.09 15.59
C SER A 187 -5.21 -0.61 15.64
N VAL A 188 -5.99 0.25 16.30
CA VAL A 188 -5.80 1.70 16.38
C VAL A 188 -6.00 2.15 17.84
N PRO A 189 -4.99 1.96 18.71
CA PRO A 189 -5.16 2.03 20.17
C PRO A 189 -5.73 3.37 20.69
N HIS A 190 -5.42 4.48 20.02
CA HIS A 190 -5.89 5.81 20.38
C HIS A 190 -7.40 6.02 20.12
N LEU A 191 -8.03 5.25 19.23
CA LEU A 191 -9.48 5.32 19.03
C LEU A 191 -10.26 4.78 20.24
N LEU A 192 -9.67 3.91 21.06
CA LEU A 192 -10.32 3.33 22.23
C LEU A 192 -10.02 4.08 23.54
N GLY A 193 -9.09 5.05 23.52
CA GLY A 193 -8.66 5.82 24.68
C GLY A 193 -8.10 7.19 24.31
N PRO A 194 -8.94 8.19 23.97
CA PRO A 194 -8.48 9.50 23.50
C PRO A 194 -7.72 10.27 24.58
N THR A 195 -6.69 11.03 24.17
CA THR A 195 -6.00 11.98 25.05
C THR A 195 -6.72 13.33 25.06
N HIS A 196 -6.47 14.14 26.09
CA HIS A 196 -7.35 15.22 26.54
C HIS A 196 -7.55 16.42 25.58
N ASP A 197 -6.85 16.45 24.44
CA ASP A 197 -6.80 17.60 23.51
C ASP A 197 -7.23 17.24 22.07
N GLU A 198 -7.57 15.98 21.82
CA GLU A 198 -8.07 15.56 20.53
C GLU A 198 -9.61 15.57 20.61
N ARG A 199 -10.30 16.30 19.71
CA ARG A 199 -11.76 16.21 19.51
C ARG A 199 -12.16 14.83 18.98
N ILE A 200 -11.77 13.78 19.70
CA ILE A 200 -12.05 12.39 19.41
C ILE A 200 -13.20 12.03 20.35
N GLU A 201 -14.42 12.29 19.89
CA GLU A 201 -15.62 11.70 20.50
C GLU A 201 -15.71 10.21 20.14
N THR A 202 -14.65 9.43 20.34
CA THR A 202 -14.73 7.97 20.10
C THR A 202 -15.46 7.25 21.20
N LYS A 203 -15.58 7.85 22.40
CA LYS A 203 -16.45 7.30 23.44
C LYS A 203 -17.91 7.21 22.94
N THR A 204 -18.38 8.19 22.18
CA THR A 204 -19.76 8.22 21.65
C THR A 204 -19.96 7.34 20.42
N LEU A 205 -18.91 7.05 19.64
CA LEU A 205 -19.00 6.15 18.47
C LEU A 205 -19.58 4.77 18.84
N TRP A 206 -19.32 4.33 20.07
CA TRP A 206 -19.68 3.01 20.59
C TRP A 206 -20.89 3.02 21.54
N GLU A 207 -21.36 4.19 21.97
CA GLU A 207 -22.41 4.33 23.00
C GLU A 207 -23.76 3.71 22.58
N ASN A 208 -23.96 3.41 21.29
CA ASN A 208 -25.18 2.80 20.77
C ASN A 208 -24.96 1.66 19.75
N THR A 209 -23.79 0.98 19.78
CA THR A 209 -23.41 -0.13 18.88
C THR A 209 -23.97 0.02 17.45
N PRO A 210 -23.39 0.90 16.62
CA PRO A 210 -23.98 1.23 15.33
C PRO A 210 -24.08 -0.01 14.44
N LYS A 211 -25.20 -0.16 13.72
CA LYS A 211 -25.42 -1.29 12.79
C LYS A 211 -24.40 -1.28 11.64
N THR A 212 -24.04 -0.08 11.20
CA THR A 212 -23.04 0.16 10.17
C THR A 212 -22.19 1.37 10.52
N ILE A 213 -21.00 1.41 9.95
CA ILE A 213 -20.11 2.56 10.05
C ILE A 213 -19.52 2.88 8.68
N GLY A 214 -19.43 4.17 8.38
CA GLY A 214 -18.68 4.67 7.24
C GLY A 214 -17.21 4.85 7.59
N ILE A 215 -16.32 4.46 6.70
CA ILE A 215 -14.89 4.79 6.76
C ILE A 215 -14.56 5.64 5.55
N TYR A 216 -14.17 6.88 5.81
CA TYR A 216 -13.92 7.90 4.80
C TYR A 216 -12.43 8.20 4.67
N PHE A 217 -11.83 7.81 3.55
CA PHE A 217 -10.44 8.10 3.20
C PHE A 217 -10.38 9.34 2.32
N SER A 218 -9.67 10.39 2.75
CA SER A 218 -9.59 11.67 2.03
C SER A 218 -8.35 12.48 2.46
N ALA A 219 -8.00 13.54 1.71
CA ALA A 219 -6.95 14.49 2.07
C ALA A 219 -7.20 15.90 1.49
N ASP A 220 -6.67 16.97 2.11
CA ASP A 220 -6.69 18.34 1.55
C ASP A 220 -5.59 18.52 0.50
N ARG A 221 -5.69 17.75 -0.59
CA ARG A 221 -4.72 17.76 -1.69
C ARG A 221 -5.31 18.26 -2.99
N CYS A 222 -6.58 17.93 -3.25
CA CYS A 222 -7.24 18.28 -4.51
C CYS A 222 -8.71 18.66 -4.32
N PRO A 223 -9.34 19.33 -5.31
CA PRO A 223 -10.74 19.69 -5.25
C PRO A 223 -11.76 18.51 -5.12
N PRO A 224 -11.54 17.25 -5.58
CA PRO A 224 -12.57 16.21 -5.45
C PRO A 224 -12.77 15.82 -4.00
N ASP A 225 -11.67 15.70 -3.26
CA ASP A 225 -11.67 15.42 -1.83
C ASP A 225 -12.38 16.55 -1.08
N ARG A 226 -12.12 17.81 -1.43
CA ARG A 226 -12.78 18.96 -0.78
C ARG A 226 -14.28 18.99 -1.08
N ASP A 227 -14.67 18.87 -2.34
CA ASP A 227 -16.07 18.91 -2.77
C ASP A 227 -16.88 17.74 -2.18
N MET A 228 -16.29 16.54 -2.19
CA MET A 228 -16.89 15.36 -1.55
C MET A 228 -17.03 15.56 -0.04
N THR A 229 -16.01 16.10 0.64
CA THR A 229 -16.07 16.38 2.08
C THR A 229 -17.14 17.40 2.40
N SER A 230 -17.24 18.50 1.66
CA SER A 230 -18.29 19.51 1.87
C SER A 230 -19.69 18.92 1.67
N THR A 231 -19.88 18.14 0.61
CA THR A 231 -21.14 17.44 0.32
C THR A 231 -21.50 16.45 1.43
N LEU A 232 -20.54 15.63 1.86
CA LEU A 232 -20.74 14.64 2.91
C LEU A 232 -21.02 15.29 4.26
N ALA A 233 -20.35 16.41 4.58
CA ALA A 233 -20.55 17.18 5.81
C ALA A 233 -21.99 17.70 5.92
N GLN A 234 -22.52 18.26 4.81
CA GLN A 234 -23.90 18.72 4.75
C GLN A 234 -24.89 17.58 5.01
N TYR A 235 -24.77 16.47 4.27
CA TYR A 235 -25.69 15.34 4.43
C TYR A 235 -25.55 14.62 5.76
N TYR A 236 -24.34 14.59 6.33
CA TYR A 236 -24.10 14.03 7.65
C TYR A 236 -24.86 14.83 8.70
N LEU A 237 -24.73 16.16 8.74
CA LEU A 237 -25.46 17.01 9.70
C LEU A 237 -26.98 16.83 9.57
N GLU A 238 -27.50 16.73 8.34
CA GLU A 238 -28.91 16.47 8.11
C GLU A 238 -29.36 15.08 8.62
N ALA A 239 -28.58 14.03 8.35
CA ALA A 239 -28.87 12.68 8.83
C ALA A 239 -28.72 12.56 10.37
N HIS A 240 -27.85 13.35 10.99
CA HIS A 240 -27.60 13.35 12.45
C HIS A 240 -28.72 13.97 13.27
N ALA A 241 -29.62 14.71 12.63
CA ALA A 241 -30.82 15.21 13.29
C ALA A 241 -31.88 14.12 13.57
N SER A 242 -31.63 12.86 13.15
CA SER A 242 -32.54 11.72 13.35
C SER A 242 -32.27 10.94 14.65
N GLU A 243 -33.23 10.13 15.10
CA GLU A 243 -33.09 9.30 16.32
C GLU A 243 -31.98 8.24 16.24
N HIS A 244 -31.54 7.87 15.02
CA HIS A 244 -30.50 6.88 14.78
C HIS A 244 -29.45 7.42 13.80
N PRO A 245 -28.47 8.21 14.27
CA PRO A 245 -27.50 8.86 13.40
C PRO A 245 -26.51 7.86 12.78
N PHE A 246 -26.25 8.02 11.48
CA PHE A 246 -25.25 7.24 10.75
C PHE A 246 -23.82 7.54 11.24
N GLN A 247 -23.08 6.56 11.73
CA GLN A 247 -21.71 6.80 12.20
C GLN A 247 -20.69 6.79 11.05
N LEU A 248 -19.72 7.71 11.12
CA LEU A 248 -18.68 7.89 10.11
C LEU A 248 -17.34 8.13 10.81
N VAL A 249 -16.25 7.62 10.27
CA VAL A 249 -14.90 7.92 10.74
C VAL A 249 -14.03 8.39 9.59
N PHE A 250 -13.36 9.51 9.79
CA PHE A 250 -12.39 10.05 8.84
C PHE A 250 -11.00 9.43 9.03
N VAL A 251 -10.42 8.97 7.93
CA VAL A 251 -9.04 8.47 7.83
C VAL A 251 -8.28 9.40 6.91
N SER A 252 -7.43 10.24 7.49
CA SER A 252 -6.65 11.21 6.71
C SER A 252 -5.55 10.52 5.91
N ARG A 253 -5.38 11.00 4.69
CA ARG A 253 -4.23 10.70 3.83
C ARG A 253 -3.41 11.96 3.55
N ASP A 254 -3.51 12.98 4.39
CA ASP A 254 -2.66 14.18 4.33
C ASP A 254 -1.19 13.81 4.56
N ASN A 255 -0.27 14.64 4.05
CA ASN A 255 1.19 14.45 4.23
C ASN A 255 1.76 15.25 5.40
N ASN A 256 0.97 16.14 6.00
CA ASN A 256 1.40 16.98 7.11
C ASN A 256 0.23 17.28 8.06
N GLU A 257 0.57 17.51 9.32
CA GLU A 257 -0.39 17.70 10.41
C GLU A 257 -1.18 19.01 10.28
N GLU A 258 -0.61 20.06 9.70
CA GLU A 258 -1.29 21.34 9.50
C GLU A 258 -2.47 21.20 8.53
N SER A 259 -2.23 20.55 7.38
CA SER A 259 -3.27 20.27 6.38
C SER A 259 -4.34 19.34 6.95
N PHE A 260 -3.93 18.30 7.66
CA PHE A 260 -4.83 17.43 8.42
C PHE A 260 -5.74 18.22 9.37
N ASN A 261 -5.16 19.08 10.20
CA ASN A 261 -5.89 19.87 11.20
C ASN A 261 -6.86 20.87 10.56
N LYS A 262 -6.42 21.57 9.50
CA LYS A 262 -7.26 22.50 8.74
C LYS A 262 -8.43 21.77 8.06
N TYR A 263 -8.18 20.59 7.50
CA TYR A 263 -9.18 19.84 6.77
C TYR A 263 -10.21 19.19 7.68
N ARG A 264 -9.76 18.52 8.75
CA ARG A 264 -10.65 17.89 9.73
C ARG A 264 -11.52 18.89 10.49
N ALA A 265 -11.09 20.16 10.61
CA ALA A 265 -11.88 21.21 11.28
C ALA A 265 -13.24 21.48 10.60
N GLN A 266 -13.40 21.05 9.35
CA GLN A 266 -14.64 21.18 8.58
C GLN A 266 -15.59 19.97 8.78
N MET A 267 -15.16 18.96 9.53
CA MET A 267 -15.87 17.69 9.69
C MET A 267 -16.50 17.59 11.09
N ALA A 268 -17.74 17.09 11.15
CA ALA A 268 -18.46 16.89 12.41
C ALA A 268 -18.31 15.47 12.98
N TRP A 269 -17.65 14.56 12.25
CA TRP A 269 -17.48 13.17 12.63
C TRP A 269 -16.10 12.88 13.26
N PRO A 270 -15.96 11.77 14.01
CA PRO A 270 -14.68 11.31 14.54
C PRO A 270 -13.59 11.08 13.48
N VAL A 271 -12.33 11.21 13.92
CA VAL A 271 -11.15 11.16 13.06
C VAL A 271 -10.11 10.18 13.62
N PHE A 272 -9.44 9.46 12.73
CA PHE A 272 -8.25 8.68 13.07
C PHE A 272 -7.11 9.62 13.49
N PRO A 273 -6.30 9.23 14.49
CA PRO A 273 -5.09 9.97 14.79
C PRO A 273 -4.24 10.10 13.54
N PHE A 274 -3.69 11.30 13.34
CA PHE A 274 -2.88 11.58 12.17
C PHE A 274 -1.71 10.62 12.08
N ASN A 275 -1.42 10.14 10.87
CA ASN A 275 -0.29 9.28 10.58
C ASN A 275 -0.34 7.93 11.32
N THR A 276 -1.51 7.35 11.60
CA THR A 276 -1.67 6.04 12.27
C THR A 276 -2.54 5.05 11.49
N GLU A 277 -2.76 5.30 10.20
CA GLU A 277 -3.72 4.57 9.38
C GLU A 277 -3.14 3.37 8.61
N ALA A 278 -1.83 3.12 8.69
CA ALA A 278 -1.15 2.17 7.78
C ALA A 278 -1.78 0.77 7.81
N ALA A 279 -2.03 0.22 9.00
CA ALA A 279 -2.65 -1.10 9.17
C ALA A 279 -4.06 -1.17 8.55
N LEU A 280 -4.86 -0.11 8.72
CA LEU A 280 -6.22 -0.04 8.18
C LEU A 280 -6.22 0.09 6.65
N VAL A 281 -5.35 0.94 6.11
CA VAL A 281 -5.18 1.13 4.68
C VAL A 281 -4.73 -0.17 4.01
N GLU A 282 -3.79 -0.89 4.61
CA GLU A 282 -3.32 -2.17 4.11
C GLU A 282 -4.44 -3.22 4.11
N TYR A 283 -5.19 -3.34 5.23
CA TYR A 283 -6.33 -4.26 5.35
C TYR A 283 -7.39 -4.04 4.27
N PHE A 284 -7.72 -2.77 4.00
CA PHE A 284 -8.68 -2.41 2.95
C PHE A 284 -8.09 -2.40 1.54
N GLN A 285 -6.82 -2.79 1.38
CA GLN A 285 -6.10 -2.88 0.11
C GLN A 285 -6.00 -1.53 -0.59
N TYR A 286 -5.50 -0.52 0.14
CA TYR A 286 -5.15 0.81 -0.40
C TYR A 286 -6.30 1.46 -1.19
N PRO A 287 -7.39 1.84 -0.52
CA PRO A 287 -8.55 2.44 -1.19
C PRO A 287 -8.17 3.72 -1.96
N PRO A 288 -8.78 3.98 -3.14
CA PRO A 288 -8.57 5.22 -3.88
C PRO A 288 -9.08 6.43 -3.10
N MET A 289 -8.68 7.64 -3.48
CA MET A 289 -9.12 8.87 -2.80
C MET A 289 -9.96 9.76 -3.75
N PRO A 290 -11.04 10.40 -3.24
CA PRO A 290 -11.70 10.13 -1.96
C PRO A 290 -12.52 8.83 -2.00
N SER A 291 -12.48 8.04 -0.93
CA SER A 291 -13.25 6.78 -0.82
C SER A 291 -14.08 6.75 0.45
N LEU A 292 -15.35 6.36 0.30
CA LEU A 292 -16.26 6.09 1.40
C LEU A 292 -16.67 4.62 1.36
N MET A 293 -16.26 3.86 2.37
CA MET A 293 -16.63 2.47 2.54
C MET A 293 -17.68 2.33 3.63
N ILE A 294 -18.67 1.47 3.43
CA ILE A 294 -19.70 1.18 4.42
C ILE A 294 -19.53 -0.26 4.88
N ILE A 295 -19.37 -0.46 6.18
CA ILE A 295 -19.20 -1.78 6.80
C ILE A 295 -20.26 -2.02 7.88
N LYS A 296 -20.66 -3.26 8.07
CA LYS A 296 -21.51 -3.69 9.19
C LYS A 296 -20.70 -3.91 10.46
N ALA A 297 -21.38 -4.01 11.60
CA ALA A 297 -20.77 -4.37 12.88
C ALA A 297 -19.96 -5.67 12.82
N ASP A 298 -20.43 -6.67 12.07
CA ASP A 298 -19.73 -7.96 11.88
C ASP A 298 -18.52 -7.90 10.91
N GLY A 299 -18.20 -6.72 10.37
CA GLY A 299 -17.10 -6.53 9.41
C GLY A 299 -17.49 -6.66 7.94
N THR A 300 -18.73 -7.05 7.63
CA THR A 300 -19.16 -7.21 6.24
C THR A 300 -19.10 -5.88 5.51
N ILE A 301 -18.32 -5.81 4.42
CA ILE A 301 -18.28 -4.63 3.55
C ILE A 301 -19.57 -4.59 2.73
N MET A 302 -20.42 -3.59 3.01
CA MET A 302 -21.68 -3.39 2.28
C MET A 302 -21.42 -2.73 0.93
N THR A 303 -20.52 -1.76 0.88
CA THR A 303 -20.08 -1.14 -0.36
C THR A 303 -18.74 -0.44 -0.19
N ARG A 304 -17.92 -0.48 -1.25
CA ARG A 304 -16.73 0.37 -1.42
C ARG A 304 -17.04 1.63 -2.25
N ARG A 305 -18.27 1.75 -2.75
CA ARG A 305 -18.75 2.81 -3.65
C ARG A 305 -19.62 3.83 -2.91
N GLY A 306 -19.38 4.03 -1.62
CA GLY A 306 -20.19 4.92 -0.78
C GLY A 306 -20.23 6.33 -1.35
N ARG A 307 -19.11 6.83 -1.91
CA ARG A 307 -19.05 8.11 -2.61
C ARG A 307 -20.10 8.22 -3.72
N ASN A 308 -20.17 7.23 -4.60
CA ASN A 308 -21.14 7.24 -5.71
C ASN A 308 -22.59 7.20 -5.21
N TYR A 309 -22.86 6.47 -4.13
CA TYR A 309 -24.19 6.45 -3.51
C TYR A 309 -24.55 7.80 -2.91
N VAL A 310 -23.62 8.46 -2.22
CA VAL A 310 -23.84 9.81 -1.66
C VAL A 310 -24.11 10.82 -2.77
N LEU A 311 -23.31 10.81 -3.85
CA LEU A 311 -23.51 11.73 -4.97
C LEU A 311 -24.83 11.49 -5.74
N SER A 312 -25.33 10.25 -5.77
CA SER A 312 -26.55 9.90 -6.52
C SER A 312 -27.83 9.98 -5.68
N LYS A 313 -27.77 9.65 -4.39
CA LYS A 313 -28.95 9.55 -3.50
C LYS A 313 -28.96 10.57 -2.37
N GLY A 314 -27.88 11.34 -2.17
CA GLY A 314 -27.77 12.35 -1.13
C GLY A 314 -27.93 11.79 0.29
N VAL A 315 -28.64 12.53 1.14
CA VAL A 315 -28.91 12.18 2.54
C VAL A 315 -29.61 10.83 2.72
N GLU A 316 -30.41 10.39 1.74
CA GLU A 316 -31.16 9.13 1.82
C GLU A 316 -30.24 7.91 1.84
N ALA A 317 -29.03 8.01 1.27
CA ALA A 317 -28.02 6.96 1.39
C ALA A 317 -27.56 6.78 2.85
N LEU A 318 -27.28 7.89 3.54
CA LEU A 318 -26.84 7.88 4.94
C LEU A 318 -27.95 7.36 5.86
N LYS A 319 -29.20 7.81 5.66
CA LYS A 319 -30.36 7.34 6.44
C LYS A 319 -30.59 5.82 6.29
N ALA A 320 -30.44 5.29 5.07
CA ALA A 320 -30.56 3.85 4.83
C ALA A 320 -29.43 3.06 5.53
N TRP A 321 -28.17 3.53 5.43
CA TRP A 321 -27.05 2.87 6.09
C TRP A 321 -27.15 2.92 7.61
N ALA A 322 -27.65 4.01 8.20
CA ALA A 322 -27.90 4.10 9.65
C ALA A 322 -28.79 2.96 10.15
N GLN A 323 -29.75 2.52 9.32
CA GLN A 323 -30.67 1.42 9.63
C GLN A 323 -30.09 0.02 9.32
N GLY A 324 -28.91 -0.05 8.70
CA GLY A 324 -28.28 -1.30 8.25
C GLY A 324 -28.72 -1.76 6.87
N GLU A 325 -29.40 -0.90 6.11
CA GLU A 325 -29.99 -1.28 4.83
C GLU A 325 -28.96 -1.29 3.70
N LYS A 326 -28.99 -2.35 2.89
CA LYS A 326 -28.20 -2.43 1.67
C LYS A 326 -28.95 -1.71 0.55
N LEU A 327 -28.38 -0.62 0.06
CA LEU A 327 -28.92 0.10 -1.09
C LEU A 327 -28.89 -0.79 -2.35
N PRO A 328 -29.88 -0.63 -3.26
CA PRO A 328 -29.85 -1.30 -4.55
C PRO A 328 -28.55 -1.00 -5.30
N PRO A 329 -28.00 -1.95 -6.06
CA PRO A 329 -26.79 -1.71 -6.84
C PRO A 329 -26.98 -0.47 -7.73
N LEU A 330 -25.95 0.36 -7.82
CA LEU A 330 -25.88 1.39 -8.85
C LEU A 330 -26.07 0.70 -10.22
N PRO A 331 -26.71 1.37 -11.20
CA PRO A 331 -26.98 0.79 -12.51
C PRO A 331 -25.73 0.10 -13.08
N ALA A 332 -25.87 -1.18 -13.45
CA ALA A 332 -24.78 -2.04 -13.91
C ALA A 332 -24.22 -1.65 -15.29
N THR A 333 -24.79 -0.62 -15.93
CA THR A 333 -24.49 -0.23 -17.31
C THR A 333 -23.24 0.62 -17.48
N GLU A 334 -22.55 0.96 -16.39
CA GLU A 334 -21.45 1.91 -16.43
C GLU A 334 -20.13 1.23 -16.04
N PHE A 335 -19.32 0.96 -17.06
CA PHE A 335 -17.93 0.47 -16.96
C PHE A 335 -17.08 1.41 -16.09
N GLU A 336 -16.13 0.84 -15.34
CA GLU A 336 -15.24 1.59 -14.46
C GLU A 336 -13.85 1.74 -15.09
N TRP A 337 -13.37 2.98 -15.14
CA TRP A 337 -12.00 3.30 -15.50
C TRP A 337 -11.15 3.48 -14.24
N SER A 338 -10.64 2.38 -13.68
CA SER A 338 -9.80 2.43 -12.48
C SER A 338 -8.52 3.25 -12.74
N GLY A 339 -8.19 4.17 -11.82
CA GLY A 339 -7.04 5.07 -11.96
C GLY A 339 -7.26 6.28 -12.87
N VAL A 340 -8.45 6.41 -13.47
CA VAL A 340 -8.85 7.57 -14.28
C VAL A 340 -9.82 8.41 -13.49
N TYR A 341 -9.64 9.72 -13.49
CA TYR A 341 -10.58 10.66 -12.89
C TYR A 341 -11.12 11.62 -13.95
N CYS A 342 -12.33 12.13 -13.76
CA CYS A 342 -12.90 13.16 -14.63
C CYS A 342 -12.34 14.54 -14.25
N ASP A 343 -11.55 15.25 -15.03
CA ASP A 343 -11.03 16.60 -14.73
C ASP A 343 -12.11 17.69 -14.56
N GLY A 344 -13.37 17.42 -14.90
CA GLY A 344 -14.48 18.38 -14.75
C GLY A 344 -15.30 18.25 -13.46
N CYS A 345 -15.39 17.06 -12.86
CA CYS A 345 -16.06 16.84 -11.56
C CYS A 345 -15.25 15.95 -10.61
N GLU A 346 -14.07 15.59 -11.06
CA GLU A 346 -13.04 14.82 -10.37
C GLU A 346 -13.57 13.49 -9.83
N MET A 347 -14.52 12.92 -10.57
CA MET A 347 -15.00 11.57 -10.37
C MET A 347 -13.86 10.57 -10.61
N SER A 348 -13.27 10.05 -9.53
CA SER A 348 -12.38 8.88 -9.54
C SER A 348 -12.95 7.69 -8.73
N PRO A 349 -12.86 6.44 -9.24
CA PRO A 349 -12.59 6.12 -10.63
C PRO A 349 -13.72 6.63 -11.54
N LEU A 350 -13.41 6.95 -12.79
CA LEU A 350 -14.40 7.47 -13.75
C LEU A 350 -15.37 6.34 -14.12
N ILE A 351 -16.66 6.58 -13.89
CA ILE A 351 -17.73 5.61 -14.14
C ILE A 351 -18.50 5.98 -15.41
N GLY A 352 -18.71 5.00 -16.28
CA GLY A 352 -19.46 5.13 -17.52
C GLY A 352 -18.58 5.40 -18.74
N GLN A 353 -19.06 6.27 -19.63
CA GLN A 353 -18.28 6.69 -20.79
C GLN A 353 -17.17 7.65 -20.37
N ARG A 354 -15.96 7.38 -20.83
CA ARG A 354 -14.79 8.23 -20.65
C ARG A 354 -14.56 9.03 -21.92
N TYR A 355 -14.49 10.35 -21.78
CA TYR A 355 -14.15 11.25 -22.87
C TYR A 355 -12.76 11.82 -22.61
N TYR A 356 -11.81 11.70 -23.53
CA TYR A 356 -10.48 12.29 -23.36
C TYR A 356 -10.32 13.48 -24.30
N CYS A 357 -9.60 14.51 -23.86
CA CYS A 357 -9.21 15.62 -24.71
C CYS A 357 -7.92 15.27 -25.46
N SER A 358 -7.94 15.33 -26.79
CA SER A 358 -6.74 15.05 -27.61
C SER A 358 -5.73 16.20 -27.63
N THR A 359 -6.09 17.36 -27.09
CA THR A 359 -5.23 18.56 -27.03
C THR A 359 -4.62 18.78 -25.64
N CYS A 360 -5.40 18.58 -24.58
CA CYS A 360 -4.92 18.68 -23.20
C CYS A 360 -4.24 17.38 -22.78
N GLY A 361 -3.04 17.47 -22.19
CA GLY A 361 -2.37 16.29 -21.66
C GLY A 361 -3.11 15.73 -20.44
N ASN A 362 -3.47 14.44 -20.50
CA ASN A 362 -4.11 13.69 -19.41
C ASN A 362 -5.40 14.37 -18.87
N TYR A 363 -6.30 14.74 -19.78
CA TYR A 363 -7.56 15.39 -19.44
C TYR A 363 -8.75 14.53 -19.88
N ASP A 364 -9.47 13.97 -18.92
CA ASP A 364 -10.56 13.02 -19.05
C ASP A 364 -11.85 13.60 -18.48
N LEU A 365 -13.01 13.36 -19.08
CA LEU A 365 -14.32 13.81 -18.61
C LEU A 365 -15.32 12.65 -18.58
N CYS A 366 -16.19 12.65 -17.58
CA CYS A 366 -17.38 11.79 -17.56
C CYS A 366 -18.49 12.38 -18.45
N SER A 367 -19.50 11.59 -18.81
CA SER A 367 -20.62 12.04 -19.64
C SER A 367 -21.36 13.27 -19.11
N ALA A 368 -21.37 13.49 -17.80
CA ALA A 368 -22.01 14.66 -17.21
C ALA A 368 -21.19 15.94 -17.41
N CYS A 369 -19.86 15.83 -17.40
CA CYS A 369 -18.96 16.97 -17.59
C CYS A 369 -18.67 17.25 -19.05
N GLU A 370 -18.65 16.23 -19.91
CA GLU A 370 -18.60 16.41 -21.36
C GLU A 370 -19.74 17.33 -21.83
N LYS A 371 -20.98 17.09 -21.36
CA LYS A 371 -22.15 17.92 -21.69
C LYS A 371 -22.05 19.38 -21.24
N LYS A 372 -21.20 19.69 -20.25
CA LYS A 372 -20.98 21.08 -19.80
C LYS A 372 -20.07 21.85 -20.75
N GLY A 373 -19.38 21.15 -21.65
CA GLY A 373 -18.45 21.72 -22.61
C GLY A 373 -17.03 21.86 -22.07
N HIS A 374 -16.06 21.66 -22.96
CA HIS A 374 -14.63 21.92 -22.78
C HIS A 374 -14.13 22.60 -24.07
N ASP A 375 -13.14 23.49 -23.97
CA ASP A 375 -12.71 24.34 -25.08
C ASP A 375 -12.05 23.59 -26.25
N HIS A 376 -11.64 22.34 -26.02
CA HIS A 376 -11.02 21.48 -27.04
C HIS A 376 -11.91 20.28 -27.39
N PRO A 377 -11.70 19.65 -28.56
CA PRO A 377 -12.40 18.44 -28.95
C PRO A 377 -12.21 17.31 -27.94
N LEU A 378 -13.32 16.66 -27.59
CA LEU A 378 -13.36 15.48 -26.73
C LEU A 378 -13.65 14.25 -27.58
N GLU A 379 -12.91 13.18 -27.32
CA GLU A 379 -13.05 11.89 -27.98
C GLU A 379 -13.53 10.83 -26.98
N LEU A 380 -14.54 10.05 -27.37
CA LEU A 380 -15.03 8.95 -26.56
C LEU A 380 -14.03 7.78 -26.58
N ILE A 381 -13.49 7.42 -25.42
CA ILE A 381 -12.71 6.20 -25.24
C ILE A 381 -13.68 5.01 -25.24
N PRO A 382 -13.55 4.05 -26.17
CA PRO A 382 -14.36 2.84 -26.17
C PRO A 382 -14.01 1.98 -24.94
N GLN A 383 -15.02 1.37 -24.33
CA GLN A 383 -14.82 0.40 -23.27
C GLN A 383 -13.99 -0.78 -23.82
N PRO A 384 -13.02 -1.33 -23.06
CA PRO A 384 -12.36 -2.58 -23.42
C PRO A 384 -13.42 -3.65 -23.67
N ALA A 385 -13.26 -4.44 -24.73
CA ALA A 385 -14.13 -5.59 -24.95
C ALA A 385 -13.95 -6.59 -23.80
N ASP A 386 -15.04 -7.17 -23.31
CA ASP A 386 -15.00 -8.27 -22.35
C ASP A 386 -14.30 -9.47 -23.03
N ASP A 387 -13.03 -9.73 -22.69
CA ASP A 387 -12.29 -10.95 -23.04
C ASP A 387 -12.47 -12.03 -21.96
#